data_AF-A0A2H3B256-F1
#
_entry.id   AF-A0A2H3B256-F1
#
_cell.length_a   1.000
_cell.length_b   1.000
_cell.length_c   1.000
_cell.angle_alpha   90.00
_cell.angle_beta   90.00
_cell.angle_gamma   90.00
#
_symmetry.space_group_name_H-M   'P 1'
#
loop_
_entity.id
_entity.type
_entity.pdbx_description
1 polymer ?
#
loop_
_entity_poly.entity_id
_entity_poly.type
_entity_poly.pdbx_seq_one_letter_code
_entity_poly.pdbx_strand_id
1 'polypeptide(L)'
;MRLLDLPYKLLTYIIHFSDPDTLRVLCLTEKHVIYDIARLFLWRNVTVIFDIDQNPRPNLFSLFSGHLAAIRSLSIIFPDYFDLHSPSYAPAIAQMVNVNYIRVSGGSGPFIRMILENAMASLVTLELDRCNADPQDFADMVPITIRDLRISRCHSNLRFLLGPLNVEELEVHVLEVRQMGMRKYSERSSWWSKG
;
A
#
# COMPACT_ATOMS: atom_id res chain seq x y z
N MET A 1 -23.94 6.89 -29.39
CA MET A 1 -24.08 7.48 -28.03
C MET A 1 -22.77 8.16 -27.69
N ARG A 2 -22.78 9.44 -27.33
CA ARG A 2 -21.58 10.12 -26.82
C ARG A 2 -21.45 9.79 -25.33
N LEU A 3 -20.23 9.62 -24.84
CA LEU A 3 -19.97 9.23 -23.44
C LEU A 3 -20.66 10.17 -22.42
N LEU A 4 -20.81 11.44 -22.76
CA LEU A 4 -21.46 12.47 -21.93
C LEU A 4 -23.00 12.40 -21.92
N ASP A 5 -23.60 11.62 -22.80
CA ASP A 5 -25.05 11.41 -22.83
C ASP A 5 -25.49 10.39 -21.75
N LEU A 6 -24.51 9.75 -21.08
CA LEU A 6 -24.77 8.77 -20.04
C LEU A 6 -25.11 9.46 -18.71
N PRO A 7 -25.96 8.84 -17.86
CA PRO A 7 -26.16 9.29 -16.49
C PRO A 7 -24.86 9.29 -15.69
N TYR A 8 -24.70 10.26 -14.78
CA TYR A 8 -23.52 10.41 -13.94
C TYR A 8 -23.07 9.11 -13.27
N LYS A 9 -24.01 8.32 -12.72
CA LYS A 9 -23.70 7.03 -12.07
C LYS A 9 -23.06 6.02 -13.04
N LEU A 10 -23.53 5.97 -14.29
CA LEU A 10 -23.00 5.09 -15.34
C LEU A 10 -21.62 5.56 -15.81
N LEU A 11 -21.42 6.87 -15.97
CA LEU A 11 -20.10 7.46 -16.23
C LEU A 11 -19.09 7.11 -15.13
N THR A 12 -19.47 7.30 -13.87
CA THR A 12 -18.66 6.95 -12.70
C THR A 12 -18.31 5.47 -12.68
N TYR A 13 -19.28 4.61 -12.98
CA TYR A 13 -19.06 3.16 -13.06
C TYR A 13 -18.09 2.79 -14.19
N ILE A 14 -18.22 3.36 -15.38
CA ILE A 14 -17.29 3.09 -16.50
C ILE A 14 -15.87 3.56 -16.15
N ILE A 15 -15.73 4.79 -15.68
CA ILE A 15 -14.43 5.39 -15.36
C ILE A 15 -13.76 4.64 -14.18
N HIS A 16 -14.54 4.08 -13.25
CA HIS A 16 -14.01 3.27 -12.15
C HIS A 16 -13.15 2.08 -12.61
N PHE A 17 -13.48 1.47 -13.75
CA PHE A 17 -12.74 0.31 -14.30
C PHE A 17 -11.61 0.69 -15.26
N SER A 18 -11.41 1.99 -15.51
CA SER A 18 -10.29 2.46 -16.33
C SER A 18 -8.96 2.24 -15.61
N ASP A 19 -7.93 1.86 -16.35
CA ASP A 19 -6.57 1.78 -15.83
C ASP A 19 -6.00 3.19 -15.51
N PRO A 20 -4.93 3.29 -14.70
CA PRO A 20 -4.35 4.57 -14.31
C PRO A 20 -3.92 5.46 -15.48
N ASP A 21 -3.47 4.91 -16.61
CA ASP A 21 -3.04 5.71 -17.77
C ASP A 21 -4.26 6.28 -18.50
N THR A 22 -5.31 5.47 -18.67
CA THR A 22 -6.60 5.94 -19.17
C THR A 22 -7.16 7.04 -18.27
N LEU A 23 -7.14 6.87 -16.94
CA LEU A 23 -7.61 7.88 -16.01
C LEU A 23 -6.81 9.20 -16.12
N ARG A 24 -5.49 9.14 -16.29
CA ARG A 24 -4.65 10.34 -16.54
C ARG A 24 -5.07 11.06 -17.81
N VAL A 25 -5.31 10.32 -18.90
CA VAL A 25 -5.79 10.90 -20.16
C VAL A 25 -7.16 11.54 -19.98
N LEU A 26 -8.06 10.91 -19.23
CA LEU A 26 -9.39 11.47 -18.92
C LEU A 26 -9.29 12.78 -18.11
N CYS A 27 -8.28 12.93 -17.27
CA CYS A 27 -7.96 14.17 -16.57
C CYS A 27 -7.36 15.28 -17.47
N LEU A 28 -7.05 15.00 -18.73
CA LEU A 28 -6.65 16.01 -19.71
C LEU A 28 -7.82 16.50 -20.56
N THR A 29 -9.02 15.92 -20.39
CA THR A 29 -10.19 16.30 -21.17
C THR A 29 -10.75 17.64 -20.70
N GLU A 30 -11.27 18.45 -21.63
CA GLU A 30 -11.99 19.69 -21.32
C GLU A 30 -13.37 19.44 -20.66
N LYS A 31 -13.74 18.18 -20.45
CA LYS A 31 -15.04 17.79 -19.93
C LYS A 31 -14.96 17.65 -18.41
N HIS A 32 -15.31 18.73 -17.71
CA HIS A 32 -15.23 18.84 -16.25
C HIS A 32 -15.80 17.63 -15.49
N VAL A 33 -16.94 17.07 -15.93
CA VAL A 33 -17.53 15.87 -15.29
C VAL A 33 -16.62 14.64 -15.38
N ILE A 34 -16.02 14.40 -16.55
CA ILE A 34 -15.10 13.29 -16.77
C ILE A 34 -13.81 13.54 -15.98
N TYR A 35 -13.29 14.76 -16.05
CA TYR A 35 -12.13 15.20 -15.29
C TYR A 35 -12.29 14.95 -13.79
N ASP A 36 -13.41 15.38 -13.20
CA ASP A 36 -13.62 15.28 -11.74
C ASP A 36 -13.76 13.83 -11.29
N ILE A 37 -14.49 12.99 -12.05
CA ILE A 37 -14.63 11.56 -11.76
C ILE A 37 -13.28 10.85 -11.89
N ALA A 38 -12.56 11.06 -12.99
CA ALA A 38 -11.28 10.41 -13.24
C ALA A 38 -10.24 10.82 -12.18
N ARG A 39 -10.21 12.11 -11.84
CA ARG A 39 -9.33 12.65 -10.80
C ARG A 39 -9.63 12.00 -9.46
N LEU A 40 -10.90 11.85 -9.08
CA LEU A 40 -11.28 11.17 -7.84
C LEU A 40 -10.77 9.72 -7.78
N PHE A 41 -10.86 8.97 -8.88
CA PHE A 41 -10.36 7.59 -8.93
C PHE A 41 -8.84 7.49 -8.95
N LEU A 42 -8.14 8.43 -9.60
CA LEU A 42 -6.68 8.52 -9.52
C LEU A 42 -6.20 8.73 -8.08
N TRP A 43 -6.86 9.59 -7.31
CA TRP A 43 -6.48 9.85 -5.92
C TRP A 43 -6.77 8.69 -4.97
N ARG A 44 -7.64 7.74 -5.33
CA ARG A 44 -7.90 6.56 -4.49
C ARG A 44 -6.76 5.56 -4.50
N ASN A 45 -6.02 5.47 -5.59
CA ASN A 45 -4.98 4.46 -5.81
C ASN A 45 -3.65 5.16 -6.11
N VAL A 46 -2.86 5.39 -5.07
CA VAL A 46 -1.61 6.15 -5.20
C VAL A 46 -0.42 5.18 -5.17
N THR A 47 0.48 5.34 -6.13
CA THR A 47 1.79 4.68 -6.10
C THR A 47 2.86 5.74 -5.94
N VAL A 48 3.75 5.54 -4.97
CA VAL A 48 4.86 6.43 -4.63
C VAL A 48 6.15 5.66 -4.79
N ILE A 49 7.05 6.25 -5.57
CA ILE A 49 8.38 5.70 -5.81
C ILE A 49 9.37 6.67 -5.20
N PHE A 50 10.23 6.17 -4.32
CA PHE A 50 11.35 6.94 -3.79
C PHE A 50 12.50 6.87 -4.78
N ASP A 51 13.06 8.02 -5.14
CA ASP A 51 14.27 8.06 -5.97
C ASP A 51 15.54 7.78 -5.13
N ILE A 52 16.69 7.78 -5.80
CA ILE A 52 18.01 7.56 -5.18
C ILE A 52 18.32 8.56 -4.07
N ASP A 53 17.75 9.77 -4.18
CA ASP A 53 17.90 10.86 -3.21
C ASP A 53 16.82 10.78 -2.12
N GLN A 54 16.07 9.67 -2.09
CA GLN A 54 15.06 9.39 -1.09
C GLN A 54 13.88 10.37 -1.14
N ASN A 55 13.63 10.97 -2.31
CA ASN A 55 12.50 11.86 -2.49
C ASN A 55 11.29 11.10 -3.06
N PRO A 56 10.11 11.20 -2.41
CA PRO A 56 8.90 10.54 -2.87
C PRO A 56 8.38 11.16 -4.16
N ARG A 57 8.06 10.33 -5.14
CA ARG A 57 7.42 10.72 -6.41
C ARG A 57 6.14 9.90 -6.63
N PRO A 58 4.96 10.54 -6.66
CA PRO A 58 4.71 11.96 -6.39
C PRO A 58 4.99 12.30 -4.91
N ASN A 59 5.25 13.57 -4.62
CA ASN A 59 5.48 14.03 -3.26
C ASN A 59 4.16 14.03 -2.47
N LEU A 60 3.87 12.92 -1.77
CA LEU A 60 2.69 12.79 -0.91
C LEU A 60 2.54 13.92 0.10
N PHE A 61 3.66 14.49 0.55
CA PHE A 61 3.72 15.52 1.59
C PHE A 61 3.35 16.92 1.08
N SER A 62 3.26 17.09 -0.25
CA SER A 62 2.69 18.29 -0.86
C SER A 62 1.16 18.22 -1.01
N LEU A 63 0.53 17.09 -0.68
CA LEU A 63 -0.91 16.93 -0.79
C LEU A 63 -1.62 17.55 0.42
N PHE A 64 -2.65 18.34 0.16
CA PHE A 64 -3.55 18.82 1.20
C PHE A 64 -4.34 17.65 1.83
N SER A 65 -4.74 17.80 3.09
CA SER A 65 -5.41 16.76 3.89
C SER A 65 -6.62 16.12 3.20
N GLY A 66 -7.40 16.88 2.44
CA GLY A 66 -8.55 16.38 1.68
C GLY A 66 -8.17 15.34 0.61
N HIS A 67 -7.01 15.48 -0.03
CA HIS A 67 -6.51 14.51 -1.00
C HIS A 67 -6.01 13.24 -0.30
N LEU A 68 -5.30 13.39 0.82
CA LEU A 68 -4.80 12.26 1.61
C LEU A 68 -5.96 11.41 2.17
N ALA A 69 -7.03 12.05 2.63
CA ALA A 69 -8.23 11.37 3.10
C ALA A 69 -9.01 10.65 1.98
N ALA A 70 -8.75 10.94 0.70
CA ALA A 70 -9.38 10.24 -0.43
C ALA A 70 -8.65 8.94 -0.80
N ILE A 71 -7.40 8.76 -0.35
CA ILE A 71 -6.59 7.57 -0.64
C ILE A 71 -7.23 6.34 0.00
N ARG A 72 -7.36 5.27 -0.78
CA ARG A 72 -7.87 3.96 -0.36
C ARG A 72 -6.78 2.90 -0.43
N SER A 73 -5.98 2.95 -1.48
CA SER A 73 -4.84 2.07 -1.72
C SER A 73 -3.57 2.91 -1.89
N LEU A 74 -2.52 2.54 -1.16
CA LEU A 74 -1.20 3.16 -1.25
C LEU A 74 -0.14 2.09 -1.54
N SER A 75 0.62 2.24 -2.63
CA SER A 75 1.80 1.43 -2.90
C SER A 75 3.05 2.29 -2.76
N ILE A 76 4.00 1.85 -1.95
CA ILE A 76 5.27 2.53 -1.69
C ILE A 76 6.40 1.65 -2.19
N ILE A 77 7.26 2.18 -3.05
CA ILE A 77 8.32 1.44 -3.71
C ILE A 77 9.65 2.13 -3.45
N PHE A 78 10.57 1.37 -2.90
CA PHE A 78 11.98 1.68 -2.75
C PHE A 78 12.76 0.82 -3.75
N PRO A 79 13.24 1.39 -4.87
CA PRO A 79 13.95 0.65 -5.92
C PRO A 79 15.25 0.03 -5.43
N ASP A 80 16.03 0.85 -4.71
CA ASP A 80 17.24 0.45 -4.01
C ASP A 80 16.91 0.44 -2.52
N TYR A 81 17.23 -0.67 -1.85
CA TYR A 81 16.87 -0.94 -0.46
C TYR A 81 17.01 0.30 0.43
N PHE A 82 15.97 0.57 1.19
CA PHE A 82 15.83 1.85 1.88
C PHE A 82 15.84 1.67 3.39
N ASP A 83 16.73 2.40 4.07
CA ASP A 83 16.80 2.48 5.53
C ASP A 83 16.36 3.88 6.02
N LEU A 84 15.06 4.06 6.27
CA LEU A 84 14.49 5.34 6.73
C LEU A 84 14.47 5.33 8.25
N HIS A 85 15.37 6.09 8.87
CA HIS A 85 15.23 6.48 10.28
C HIS A 85 14.33 7.72 10.47
N SER A 86 13.80 8.32 9.40
CA SER A 86 13.12 9.63 9.51
C SER A 86 11.60 9.49 9.72
N PRO A 87 11.05 9.96 10.84
CA PRO A 87 9.60 9.97 11.14
C PRO A 87 8.83 11.06 10.37
N SER A 88 9.44 11.72 9.38
CA SER A 88 8.89 12.90 8.68
C SER A 88 7.58 12.63 7.94
N TYR A 89 7.27 11.36 7.69
CA TYR A 89 6.13 10.94 6.89
C TYR A 89 4.91 10.48 7.70
N ALA A 90 5.08 10.27 9.00
CA ALA A 90 4.01 9.85 9.90
C ALA A 90 2.75 10.76 9.81
N PRO A 91 2.86 12.11 9.76
CA PRO A 91 1.68 12.97 9.68
C PRO A 91 0.85 12.76 8.40
N ALA A 92 1.48 12.48 7.26
CA ALA A 92 0.72 12.26 6.03
C ALA A 92 0.01 10.91 6.06
N ILE A 93 0.66 9.86 6.57
CA ILE A 93 0.05 8.54 6.74
C ILE A 93 -1.15 8.63 7.70
N ALA A 94 -1.00 9.34 8.82
CA ALA A 94 -2.09 9.55 9.79
C ALA A 94 -3.30 10.30 9.19
N GLN A 95 -3.09 11.15 8.18
CA GLN A 95 -4.17 11.85 7.48
C GLN A 95 -4.90 10.98 6.45
N MET A 96 -4.37 9.81 6.10
CA MET A 96 -5.01 8.86 5.19
C MET A 96 -6.04 8.01 5.95
N VAL A 97 -7.01 8.64 6.62
CA VAL A 97 -8.01 8.04 7.52
C VAL A 97 -8.92 6.97 6.88
N ASN A 98 -8.77 6.74 5.58
CA ASN A 98 -9.62 5.97 4.72
C ASN A 98 -8.84 4.88 3.95
N VAL A 99 -7.52 4.80 4.16
CA VAL A 99 -6.64 3.82 3.53
C VAL A 99 -6.93 2.44 4.10
N ASN A 100 -7.23 1.48 3.22
CA ASN A 100 -7.52 0.11 3.62
C ASN A 100 -6.53 -0.90 3.04
N TYR A 101 -5.70 -0.49 2.08
CA TYR A 101 -4.67 -1.32 1.49
C TYR A 101 -3.36 -0.53 1.42
N ILE A 102 -2.29 -1.10 1.98
CA ILE A 102 -0.94 -0.58 1.84
C ILE A 102 -0.02 -1.68 1.35
N ARG A 103 0.76 -1.38 0.30
CA ARG A 103 1.85 -2.22 -0.19
C ARG A 103 3.17 -1.50 0.01
N VAL A 104 4.15 -2.17 0.61
CA VAL A 104 5.51 -1.67 0.78
C VAL A 104 6.45 -2.61 0.03
N SER A 105 7.23 -2.07 -0.90
CA SER A 105 8.28 -2.79 -1.61
C SER A 105 9.64 -2.22 -1.26
N GLY A 106 10.54 -3.04 -0.69
CA GLY A 106 11.93 -2.63 -0.41
C GLY A 106 12.13 -1.78 0.85
N GLY A 107 11.12 -1.68 1.72
CA GLY A 107 11.18 -0.87 2.93
C GLY A 107 11.88 -1.55 4.10
N SER A 108 12.42 -0.75 5.02
CA SER A 108 12.99 -1.20 6.29
C SER A 108 11.94 -1.39 7.40
N GLY A 109 12.29 -2.12 8.45
CA GLY A 109 11.46 -2.33 9.63
C GLY A 109 10.95 -1.05 10.28
N PRO A 110 11.78 -0.03 10.55
CA PRO A 110 11.33 1.24 11.11
C PRO A 110 10.26 1.93 10.26
N PHE A 111 10.38 1.84 8.93
CA PHE A 111 9.39 2.41 8.01
C PHE A 111 8.07 1.65 8.05
N ILE A 112 8.13 0.31 8.07
CA ILE A 112 6.93 -0.54 8.20
C ILE A 112 6.23 -0.26 9.53
N ARG A 113 6.99 -0.14 10.63
CA ARG A 113 6.46 0.24 11.94
C ARG A 113 5.76 1.60 11.91
N MET A 114 6.38 2.61 11.30
CA MET A 114 5.75 3.93 11.14
C MET A 114 4.41 3.83 10.41
N ILE A 115 4.31 3.02 9.35
CA ILE A 115 3.03 2.80 8.65
C ILE A 115 2.00 2.16 9.60
N LEU A 116 2.39 1.10 10.29
CA LEU A 116 1.52 0.35 11.19
C LEU A 116 0.96 1.25 12.30
N GLU A 117 1.82 2.04 12.95
CA GLU A 117 1.43 2.94 14.04
C GLU A 117 0.53 4.11 13.59
N ASN A 118 0.62 4.54 12.32
CA ASN A 118 -0.09 5.72 11.84
C ASN A 118 -1.32 5.41 10.95
N ALA A 119 -1.41 4.22 10.34
CA ALA A 119 -2.53 3.82 9.48
C ALA A 119 -3.56 2.91 10.20
N MET A 120 -3.31 2.56 11.47
CA MET A 120 -3.98 1.48 12.21
C MET A 120 -5.51 1.49 12.19
N ALA A 121 -6.16 2.65 12.13
CA ALA A 121 -7.61 2.74 12.28
C ALA A 121 -8.40 2.25 11.06
N SER A 122 -7.79 2.29 9.87
CA SER A 122 -8.47 1.98 8.61
C SER A 122 -7.83 0.84 7.82
N LEU A 123 -6.59 0.45 8.17
CA LEU A 123 -5.80 -0.52 7.40
C LEU A 123 -6.38 -1.93 7.52
N VAL A 124 -6.79 -2.50 6.39
CA VAL A 124 -7.34 -3.86 6.30
C VAL A 124 -6.29 -4.83 5.78
N THR A 125 -5.54 -4.42 4.75
CA THR A 125 -4.55 -5.27 4.07
C THR A 125 -3.18 -4.60 4.05
N LEU A 126 -2.15 -5.35 4.46
CA LEU A 126 -0.75 -4.96 4.35
C LEU A 126 0.00 -5.96 3.48
N GLU A 127 0.63 -5.50 2.41
CA GLU A 127 1.53 -6.30 1.58
C GLU A 127 2.98 -5.83 1.75
N LEU A 128 3.86 -6.75 2.06
CA LEU A 128 5.30 -6.55 2.18
C LEU A 128 6.02 -7.34 1.08
N ASP A 129 6.80 -6.64 0.26
CA ASP A 129 7.52 -7.22 -0.87
C ASP A 129 9.00 -6.83 -0.83
N ARG A 130 9.93 -7.79 -0.78
CA ARG A 130 11.38 -7.49 -0.72
C ARG A 130 11.77 -6.56 0.44
N CYS A 131 11.00 -6.54 1.52
CA CYS A 131 11.31 -5.76 2.70
C CYS A 131 12.37 -6.47 3.55
N ASN A 132 13.04 -5.69 4.39
CA ASN A 132 13.94 -6.20 5.42
C ASN A 132 13.58 -5.57 6.75
N ALA A 133 13.47 -6.38 7.78
CA ALA A 133 13.22 -5.88 9.11
C ALA A 133 13.71 -6.90 10.14
N ASP A 134 14.03 -6.40 11.32
CA ASP A 134 14.47 -7.20 12.44
C ASP A 134 13.43 -7.18 13.57
N PRO A 135 13.38 -8.21 14.43
CA PRO A 135 12.44 -8.23 15.55
C PRO A 135 12.55 -7.00 16.47
N GLN A 136 13.74 -6.41 16.62
CA GLN A 136 13.94 -5.21 17.46
C GLN A 136 13.19 -3.99 16.94
N ASP A 137 12.94 -3.90 15.63
CA ASP A 137 12.21 -2.78 15.06
C ASP A 137 10.80 -2.67 15.65
N PHE A 138 10.22 -3.79 16.12
CA PHE A 138 8.83 -3.89 16.59
C PHE A 138 8.69 -4.27 18.07
N ALA A 139 9.79 -4.36 18.83
CA ALA A 139 9.79 -4.88 20.19
C ALA A 139 8.83 -4.16 21.16
N ASP A 140 8.58 -2.87 20.93
CA ASP A 140 7.74 -2.00 21.76
C ASP A 140 6.43 -1.59 21.07
N MET A 141 6.07 -2.24 19.97
CA MET A 141 4.86 -1.89 19.24
C MET A 141 3.63 -2.37 20.00
N VAL A 142 2.62 -1.50 20.11
CA VAL A 142 1.30 -1.90 20.60
C VAL A 142 0.72 -2.93 19.63
N PRO A 143 0.08 -4.01 20.10
CA PRO A 143 -0.54 -4.98 19.21
C PRO A 143 -1.55 -4.34 18.25
N ILE A 144 -1.41 -4.60 16.96
CA ILE A 144 -2.30 -4.07 15.91
C ILE A 144 -3.03 -5.23 15.23
N THR A 145 -4.33 -5.06 14.96
CA THR A 145 -5.09 -6.04 14.20
C THR A 145 -5.07 -5.69 12.71
N ILE A 146 -4.71 -6.65 11.87
CA ILE A 146 -4.75 -6.55 10.42
C ILE A 146 -5.52 -7.76 9.89
N ARG A 147 -6.40 -7.54 8.91
CA ARG A 147 -7.18 -8.63 8.35
C ARG A 147 -6.35 -9.49 7.40
N ASP A 148 -5.63 -8.89 6.48
CA ASP A 148 -4.84 -9.62 5.48
C ASP A 148 -3.38 -9.12 5.49
N LEU A 149 -2.45 -10.01 5.84
CA LEU A 149 -1.02 -9.75 5.76
C LEU A 149 -0.41 -10.63 4.67
N ARG A 150 0.25 -10.00 3.70
CA ARG A 150 0.95 -10.68 2.61
C ARG A 150 2.44 -10.39 2.69
N ILE A 151 3.26 -11.43 2.72
CA ILE A 151 4.72 -11.31 2.80
C ILE A 151 5.32 -12.02 1.60
N SER A 152 6.15 -11.33 0.83
CA SER A 152 6.75 -11.89 -0.38
C SER A 152 8.21 -11.47 -0.53
N ARG A 153 9.08 -12.43 -0.85
CA ARG A 153 10.49 -12.17 -1.23
C ARG A 153 11.30 -11.34 -0.22
N CYS A 154 10.93 -11.32 1.05
CA CYS A 154 11.63 -10.58 2.10
C CYS A 154 12.92 -11.29 2.53
N HIS A 155 13.95 -10.51 2.91
CA HIS A 155 15.30 -11.02 3.19
C HIS A 155 15.37 -11.79 4.53
N SER A 156 14.64 -11.34 5.53
CA SER A 156 14.38 -12.04 6.79
C SER A 156 12.98 -12.66 6.78
N ASN A 157 12.81 -13.75 7.52
CA ASN A 157 11.48 -14.33 7.72
C ASN A 157 10.64 -13.38 8.60
N LEU A 158 9.91 -12.46 7.98
CA LEU A 158 9.08 -11.45 8.65
C LEU A 158 7.89 -12.04 9.45
N ARG A 159 7.81 -13.36 9.62
CA ARG A 159 6.83 -14.03 10.49
C ARG A 159 6.92 -13.58 11.96
N PHE A 160 8.03 -13.01 12.41
CA PHE A 160 8.10 -12.42 13.75
C PHE A 160 7.10 -11.26 13.94
N LEU A 161 6.61 -10.65 12.85
CA LEU A 161 5.54 -9.65 12.90
C LEU A 161 4.23 -10.20 13.49
N LEU A 162 4.04 -11.52 13.52
CA LEU A 162 2.87 -12.14 14.14
C LEU A 162 2.86 -12.03 15.68
N GLY A 163 3.97 -11.63 16.30
CA GLY A 163 3.98 -11.27 17.72
C GLY A 163 3.20 -9.97 17.97
N PRO A 164 3.62 -8.84 17.38
CA PRO A 164 2.94 -7.56 17.56
C PRO A 164 1.73 -7.34 16.61
N LEU A 165 1.45 -8.24 15.68
CA LEU A 165 0.26 -8.17 14.82
C LEU A 165 -0.70 -9.33 15.09
N ASN A 166 -1.97 -8.99 15.32
CA ASN A 166 -3.06 -9.96 15.28
C ASN A 166 -3.58 -10.05 13.83
N VAL A 167 -3.34 -11.16 13.15
CA VAL A 167 -3.60 -11.33 11.71
C VAL A 167 -4.70 -12.37 11.47
N GLU A 168 -5.75 -12.03 10.73
CA GLU A 168 -6.83 -12.98 10.38
C GLU A 168 -6.43 -13.92 9.22
N GLU A 169 -5.86 -13.35 8.16
CA GLU A 169 -5.43 -14.06 6.96
C GLU A 169 -3.95 -13.75 6.67
N LEU A 170 -3.14 -14.79 6.52
CA LEU A 170 -1.70 -14.68 6.24
C LEU A 170 -1.36 -15.42 4.95
N GLU A 171 -0.74 -14.71 4.00
CA GLU A 171 -0.16 -15.29 2.80
C GLU A 171 1.35 -15.03 2.76
N VAL A 172 2.16 -16.09 2.65
CA VAL A 172 3.62 -15.98 2.58
C VAL A 172 4.15 -16.63 1.31
N HIS A 173 4.85 -15.83 0.50
CA HIS A 173 5.57 -16.28 -0.70
C HIS A 173 7.08 -16.30 -0.42
N VAL A 174 7.59 -17.49 -0.09
CA VAL A 174 9.02 -17.71 0.13
C VAL A 174 9.72 -17.94 -1.20
N LEU A 175 10.85 -17.26 -1.43
CA LEU A 175 11.79 -17.66 -2.47
C LEU A 175 12.63 -18.81 -1.92
N GLU A 176 12.25 -20.06 -2.20
CA GLU A 176 13.19 -21.17 -2.05
C GLU A 176 14.24 -21.05 -3.16
N VAL A 177 15.45 -20.60 -2.82
CA VAL A 177 16.62 -20.79 -3.67
C VAL A 177 17.06 -22.25 -3.54
N ARG A 178 16.38 -23.16 -4.24
CA ARG A 178 17.02 -24.42 -4.63
C ARG A 178 17.79 -24.15 -5.91
N GLN A 179 19.09 -24.43 -5.87
CA GLN A 179 19.93 -24.47 -7.06
C GLN A 179 19.19 -25.28 -8.14
N MET A 180 18.94 -24.64 -9.29
CA MET A 180 18.20 -25.13 -10.47
C MET A 180 16.68 -25.34 -10.33
N GLY A 181 15.92 -24.44 -10.98
CA GLY A 181 14.53 -24.67 -11.42
C GLY A 181 13.47 -23.92 -10.62
N MET A 182 13.06 -22.74 -11.11
CA MET A 182 11.99 -21.95 -10.48
C MET A 182 10.63 -22.68 -10.52
N ARG A 183 10.04 -22.95 -9.35
CA ARG A 183 8.59 -23.14 -9.16
C ARG A 183 8.12 -22.20 -8.05
N LYS A 184 7.05 -21.45 -8.31
CA LYS A 184 6.36 -20.60 -7.32
C LYS A 184 5.51 -21.50 -6.42
N TYR A 185 5.65 -21.35 -5.11
CA TYR A 185 4.72 -21.92 -4.11
C TYR A 185 4.06 -20.75 -3.36
N SER A 186 2.73 -20.77 -3.27
CA SER A 186 1.93 -19.93 -2.36
C SER A 186 1.40 -20.86 -1.27
N GLU A 187 1.68 -20.52 -0.02
CA GLU A 187 1.11 -21.18 1.15
C GLU A 187 0.07 -20.22 1.74
N ARG A 188 -1.20 -20.54 1.55
CA ARG A 188 -2.34 -19.79 2.12
C ARG A 188 -2.81 -20.54 3.35
N SER A 189 -2.46 -20.06 4.53
CA SER A 189 -2.93 -20.61 5.80
C SER A 189 -4.03 -19.71 6.36
N SER A 190 -5.29 -20.12 6.19
CA SER A 190 -6.35 -19.70 7.10
C SER A 190 -6.33 -20.65 8.30
N TRP A 191 -6.70 -20.16 9.48
CA TRP A 191 -6.78 -20.88 10.76
C TRP A 191 -5.51 -20.92 11.61
N TRP A 192 -5.33 -19.88 12.44
CA TRP A 192 -4.68 -20.00 13.74
C TRP A 192 -5.48 -19.23 14.79
N SER A 193 -6.50 -19.88 15.33
CA SER A 193 -6.97 -19.56 16.68
C SER A 193 -6.49 -20.68 17.59
N LYS A 194 -5.52 -20.37 18.46
CA LYS A 194 -5.40 -20.82 19.86
C LYS A 194 -3.95 -20.71 20.35
N GLY A 195 -3.80 -20.03 21.49
CA GLY A 195 -2.59 -19.86 22.26
C GLY A 195 -2.78 -18.68 23.19
#